data_AF-A0A024PA63-F1
#
_entry.id   AF-A0A024PA63-F1
#
_cell.length_a   1.000
_cell.length_b   1.000
_cell.length_c   1.000
_cell.angle_alpha   90.00
_cell.angle_beta   90.00
_cell.angle_gamma   90.00
#
_symmetry.space_group_name_H-M   'P 1'
#
loop_
_entity.id
_entity.type
_entity.pdbx_description
1 polymer ?
#
loop_
_entity_poly.entity_id
_entity_poly.type
_entity_poly.pdbx_seq_one_letter_code
_entity_poly.pdbx_strand_id
1 'polypeptide(L)' 'MTINKIVLGFTFIILLLLIAVLIMVISYGYFNTKEINLLTSRCNEVGGESVLDIHNNLTSTYSFECKK' A
#
# COMPACT_ATOMS: atom_id res chain seq x y z
N MET A 1 -7.32 40.38 -11.59
CA MET A 1 -7.33 39.71 -10.27
C MET A 1 -8.12 38.39 -10.23
N THR A 2 -8.91 38.04 -11.26
CA THR A 2 -9.77 36.83 -11.27
C THR A 2 -9.02 35.55 -11.65
N ILE A 3 -8.06 35.63 -12.57
CA ILE A 3 -7.27 34.49 -13.07
C ILE A 3 -6.46 33.83 -11.95
N ASN A 4 -5.83 34.62 -11.07
CA ASN A 4 -5.05 34.10 -9.95
C ASN A 4 -5.90 33.30 -8.95
N LYS A 5 -7.18 33.65 -8.77
CA LYS A 5 -8.10 32.92 -7.88
C LYS A 5 -8.49 31.57 -8.48
N ILE A 6 -8.71 31.52 -9.79
CA ILE A 6 -9.03 30.28 -10.52
C ILE A 6 -7.81 29.35 -10.52
N VAL A 7 -6.63 29.87 -10.85
CA VAL A 7 -5.38 29.12 -10.83
C VAL A 7 -5.09 28.57 -9.43
N LEU A 8 -5.26 29.39 -8.38
CA LEU A 8 -5.08 28.94 -7.00
C LEU A 8 -6.06 27.81 -6.62
N GLY A 9 -7.32 27.91 -7.04
CA GLY A 9 -8.32 26.85 -6.83
C GLY A 9 -7.94 25.53 -7.50
N PHE A 10 -7.53 25.56 -8.77
CA PHE A 10 -7.06 24.36 -9.47
C PHE A 10 -5.81 23.75 -8.83
N THR A 11 -4.84 24.56 -8.44
CA THR A 11 -3.63 24.08 -7.74
C THR A 11 -3.99 23.38 -6.44
N PHE A 12 -4.97 23.89 -5.68
CA PHE A 12 -5.42 23.26 -4.44
C PHE A 12 -6.10 21.91 -4.69
N ILE A 13 -6.93 21.80 -5.72
CA ILE A 13 -7.58 20.54 -6.11
C ILE A 13 -6.52 19.50 -6.50
N ILE A 14 -5.53 19.89 -7.30
CA ILE A 14 -4.43 18.99 -7.70
C ILE A 14 -3.65 18.53 -6.47
N LEU A 15 -3.34 19.44 -5.53
CA LEU A 15 -2.66 19.09 -4.29
C LEU A 15 -3.45 18.06 -3.46
N LEU A 16 -4.76 18.26 -3.32
CA LEU A 16 -5.62 17.31 -2.61
C LEU A 16 -5.66 15.94 -3.29
N LEU A 17 -5.71 15.90 -4.63
CA LEU A 17 -5.67 14.65 -5.38
C LEU A 17 -4.34 13.91 -5.16
N LEU A 18 -3.22 14.62 -5.17
CA LEU A 18 -1.90 14.03 -4.90
C LEU A 18 -1.83 13.47 -3.47
N ILE A 19 -2.35 14.20 -2.48
CA ILE A 19 -2.41 13.73 -1.09
C ILE A 19 -3.27 12.46 -1.00
N ALA A 20 -4.42 12.43 -1.65
CA ALA A 20 -5.30 11.26 -1.65
C ALA A 20 -4.61 10.02 -2.25
N VAL A 21 -3.90 10.18 -3.37
CA VAL A 21 -3.13 9.09 -4.00
C VAL A 21 -2.02 8.61 -3.07
N LEU A 22 -1.29 9.52 -2.42
CA LEU A 22 -0.24 9.15 -1.45
C LEU A 22 -0.81 8.34 -0.29
N ILE A 23 -1.95 8.78 0.28
CA ILE A 23 -2.62 8.04 1.34
C ILE A 23 -3.01 6.64 0.87
N MET A 24 -3.60 6.51 -0.33
CA MET A 24 -3.96 5.20 -0.88
C MET A 24 -2.77 4.26 -1.02
N VAL A 25 -1.65 4.75 -1.56
CA VAL A 25 -0.42 3.95 -1.73
C VAL A 25 0.11 3.47 -0.37
N ILE A 26 0.18 4.37 0.62
CA ILE A 26 0.65 4.04 1.96
C ILE A 26 -0.29 3.03 2.63
N SER A 27 -1.61 3.26 2.56
CA SER A 27 -2.61 2.35 3.11
C SER A 27 -2.50 0.96 2.50
N TYR A 28 -2.37 0.87 1.17
CA TYR A 28 -2.25 -0.40 0.48
C TYR A 28 -1.00 -1.18 0.91
N GLY A 29 0.17 -0.51 0.99
CA GLY A 29 1.39 -1.11 1.53
C GLY A 29 1.27 -1.56 2.98
N TYR A 30 0.63 -0.74 3.83
CA TYR A 30 0.38 -1.08 5.23
C TYR A 30 -0.50 -2.32 5.38
N PHE A 31 -1.62 -2.40 4.65
CA PHE A 31 -2.52 -3.56 4.71
C PHE A 31 -1.86 -4.84 4.22
N ASN A 32 -1.15 -4.80 3.09
CA ASN A 32 -0.40 -5.95 2.58
C ASN A 32 0.64 -6.44 3.57
N THR A 33 1.38 -5.53 4.19
CA THR A 33 2.37 -5.89 5.22
C THR A 33 1.72 -6.56 6.43
N LYS A 34 0.55 -6.08 6.85
CA LYS A 34 -0.22 -6.72 7.94
C LYS A 34 -0.74 -8.10 7.53
N GLU A 35 -1.22 -8.25 6.31
CA GLU A 35 -1.70 -9.52 5.78
C GLU A 35 -0.58 -10.56 5.70
N ILE A 36 0.58 -10.20 5.14
CA ILE A 36 1.80 -11.03 5.10
C ILE A 36 2.14 -11.54 6.50
N ASN A 37 2.19 -10.66 7.51
CA ASN A 37 2.53 -11.05 8.88
C ASN A 37 1.54 -12.07 9.45
N LEU A 38 0.24 -11.91 9.17
CA LEU A 38 -0.79 -12.86 9.62
C LEU A 38 -0.64 -14.21 8.92
N LEU A 39 -0.42 -14.21 7.61
CA LEU A 39 -0.23 -15.43 6.81
C LEU A 39 1.02 -16.20 7.25
N THR A 40 2.14 -15.50 7.44
CA THR A 40 3.39 -16.06 7.94
C THR A 40 3.23 -16.65 9.35
N SER A 41 2.60 -15.92 10.28
CA SER A 41 2.37 -16.43 11.64
C SER A 41 1.57 -17.74 11.61
N ARG A 42 0.45 -17.75 10.89
CA ARG A 42 -0.42 -18.93 10.79
C ARG A 42 0.29 -20.11 10.13
N CYS A 43 1.08 -19.88 9.08
CA CYS A 43 1.83 -20.94 8.42
C CYS A 43 2.85 -21.58 9.37
N ASN A 44 3.59 -20.75 10.11
CA ASN A 44 4.57 -21.22 11.08
C ASN A 44 3.90 -21.96 12.26
N GLU A 45 2.72 -21.52 12.72
CA GLU A 45 1.95 -22.18 13.77
C GLU A 45 1.51 -23.61 13.42
N VAL A 46 1.25 -23.89 12.14
CA VAL A 46 0.91 -25.25 11.67
C VAL A 46 2.14 -26.07 11.26
N GLY A 47 3.35 -25.57 11.57
CA GLY A 47 4.62 -26.20 11.25
C GLY A 47 5.01 -26.14 9.77
N GLY A 48 4.39 -25.25 9.00
CA GLY A 48 4.74 -25.01 7.60
C GLY A 48 5.90 -24.03 7.44
N GLU A 49 6.51 -24.05 6.26
CA GLU A 49 7.53 -23.10 5.81
C GLU A 49 6.87 -22.01 4.97
N SER A 50 7.06 -20.75 5.36
CA SER A 50 6.52 -19.59 4.64
C SER A 50 7.46 -19.17 3.50
N VAL A 51 6.92 -19.15 2.28
CA VAL A 51 7.60 -18.62 1.09
C VAL A 51 6.90 -17.33 0.67
N LEU A 52 7.63 -16.22 0.74
CA LEU A 52 7.12 -14.88 0.48
C LEU A 52 7.96 -14.21 -0.62
N ASP A 53 7.30 -13.79 -1.70
CA ASP A 53 7.91 -13.01 -2.77
C ASP A 53 7.27 -11.63 -2.84
N ILE A 54 8.07 -10.57 -2.62
CA ILE A 54 7.63 -9.19 -2.74
C ILE A 54 7.89 -8.70 -4.17
N HIS A 55 6.82 -8.37 -4.89
CA HIS A 55 6.88 -7.88 -6.28
C HIS A 55 7.04 -6.37 -6.36
N ASN A 56 6.55 -5.63 -5.36
CA ASN A 56 6.68 -4.16 -5.32
C ASN A 56 6.87 -3.68 -3.88
N ASN A 57 7.99 -2.99 -3.63
CA ASN A 57 8.35 -2.52 -2.30
C ASN A 57 7.54 -1.29 -1.83
N LEU A 58 6.96 -0.52 -2.76
CA LEU A 58 6.15 0.67 -2.43
C LEU A 58 4.76 0.28 -1.91
N THR A 59 4.14 -0.71 -2.56
CA THR A 59 2.80 -1.20 -2.26
C THR A 59 2.83 -2.49 -1.46
N SER A 60 4.01 -3.02 -1.14
CA SER A 60 4.21 -4.34 -0.55
C SER A 60 3.42 -5.45 -1.27
N THR A 61 3.21 -5.31 -2.60
CA THR A 61 2.48 -6.32 -3.39
C THR A 61 3.27 -7.61 -3.36
N TYR A 62 2.61 -8.75 -3.14
CA TYR A 62 3.30 -9.99 -2.81
C TYR A 62 2.60 -11.24 -3.36
N SER A 63 3.34 -12.34 -3.38
CA SER A 63 2.81 -13.69 -3.46
C SER A 63 3.25 -14.46 -2.22
N PHE A 64 2.36 -15.29 -1.69
CA PHE A 64 2.59 -16.07 -0.48
C PHE A 64 2.21 -17.52 -0.70
N GLU A 65 3.10 -18.42 -0.29
CA GLU A 65 2.87 -19.85 -0.26
C GLU A 65 3.26 -20.40 1.12
N CYS A 66 2.47 -21.34 1.64
CA CYS A 66 2.78 -22.08 2.87
C CYS A 66 3.04 -23.53 2.49
N LYS A 67 4.30 -23.96 2.57
CA LYS A 67 4.72 -25.33 2.26
C LYS A 67 4.66 -26.17 3.53
N LYS A 68 4.18 -27.41 3.41
CA LYS A 68 4.08 -28.36 4.53
C LYS A 68 4.82 -29.64 4.18
#